data_AF-C4V7E9-F1
#
_entry.id   AF-C4V7E9-F1
#
_cell.length_a   1.000
_cell.length_b   1.000
_cell.length_c   1.000
_cell.angle_alpha   90.00
_cell.angle_beta   90.00
_cell.angle_gamma   90.00
#
_symmetry.space_group_name_H-M   'P 1'
#
loop_
_entity.id
_entity.type
_entity.pdbx_description
1 polymer ?
#
loop_
_entity_poly.entity_id
_entity_poly.type
_entity_poly.pdbx_seq_one_letter_code
_entity_poly.pdbx_strand_id
1 'polypeptide(L)'
;MHKSDSEEDKENWCQEFTKYFTQIDASQIIHISLEIFLQNIQIDKDQLKKYIIFAVGHYNNIPYHNATHGLNVLYSGSIFLKYLSRYNLDNQTKFIFLTCCFLHDINHPGLTEYKSSTLDFEYHHVKYVKESLLRYFPKYITDQNLLLITDLILSTNLIMHEKIISEFKKNIKLY
;
A
#
# COMPACT_ATOMS: atom_id res chain seq x y z
N MET A 1 2.40 -29.87 2.98
CA MET A 1 1.23 -30.03 2.09
C MET A 1 0.42 -28.76 2.19
N HIS A 2 0.53 -27.83 1.24
CA HIS A 2 -0.38 -26.69 1.18
C HIS A 2 -1.77 -27.24 0.89
N LYS A 3 -2.73 -27.03 1.80
CA LYS A 3 -4.13 -27.25 1.47
C LYS A 3 -4.47 -26.30 0.34
N SER A 4 -4.87 -26.84 -0.81
CA SER A 4 -5.44 -26.03 -1.88
C SER A 4 -6.73 -25.42 -1.35
N ASP A 5 -6.85 -24.10 -1.45
CA ASP A 5 -8.09 -23.39 -1.14
C ASP A 5 -9.24 -24.01 -1.95
N SER A 6 -10.39 -24.18 -1.29
CA SER A 6 -11.59 -24.77 -1.91
C SER A 6 -12.11 -23.86 -3.03
N GLU A 7 -12.93 -24.39 -3.95
CA GLU A 7 -13.56 -23.54 -4.97
C GLU A 7 -14.44 -22.46 -4.34
N GLU A 8 -15.08 -22.77 -3.22
CA GLU A 8 -15.86 -21.83 -2.41
C GLU A 8 -14.99 -20.70 -1.86
N ASP A 9 -13.77 -21.00 -1.37
CA ASP A 9 -12.82 -19.96 -0.93
C ASP A 9 -12.46 -19.04 -2.10
N LYS A 10 -12.13 -19.60 -3.28
CA LYS A 10 -11.75 -18.82 -4.48
C LYS A 10 -12.86 -17.94 -5.01
N GLU A 11 -14.10 -18.43 -4.99
CA GLU A 11 -15.27 -17.67 -5.42
C GLU A 11 -15.57 -16.51 -4.47
N ASN A 12 -15.38 -16.73 -3.16
CA ASN A 12 -15.46 -15.70 -2.13
C ASN A 12 -14.37 -14.62 -2.33
N TRP A 13 -13.14 -15.02 -2.65
CA TRP A 13 -12.05 -14.10 -2.99
C TRP A 13 -12.38 -13.26 -4.22
N CYS A 14 -12.91 -13.86 -5.28
CA CYS A 14 -13.32 -13.13 -6.49
C CYS A 14 -14.44 -12.13 -6.21
N GLN A 15 -15.46 -12.50 -5.44
CA GLN A 15 -16.57 -11.60 -5.10
C GLN A 15 -16.11 -10.43 -4.21
N GLU A 16 -15.30 -10.70 -3.18
CA GLU A 16 -14.67 -9.67 -2.38
C GLU A 16 -13.76 -8.79 -3.24
N PHE A 17 -12.90 -9.37 -4.07
CA PHE A 17 -12.03 -8.61 -4.98
C PHE A 17 -12.85 -7.67 -5.89
N THR A 18 -13.91 -8.16 -6.53
CA THR A 18 -14.71 -7.36 -7.48
C THR A 18 -15.44 -6.19 -6.80
N LYS A 19 -15.88 -6.36 -5.55
CA LYS A 19 -16.43 -5.27 -4.70
C LYS A 19 -15.44 -4.11 -4.55
N TYR A 20 -14.14 -4.42 -4.53
CA TYR A 20 -13.05 -3.45 -4.47
C TYR A 20 -12.69 -2.84 -5.84
N PHE A 21 -13.20 -3.32 -6.98
CA PHE A 21 -12.98 -2.69 -8.30
C PHE A 21 -14.15 -1.84 -8.80
N THR A 22 -15.30 -1.88 -8.11
CA THR A 22 -16.35 -0.87 -8.26
C THR A 22 -15.99 0.37 -7.44
N GLN A 23 -16.33 1.58 -7.90
CA GLN A 23 -16.12 2.78 -7.07
C GLN A 23 -16.83 2.61 -5.73
N ILE A 24 -16.04 2.62 -4.66
CA ILE A 24 -16.52 2.53 -3.28
C ILE A 24 -16.65 3.95 -2.73
N ASP A 25 -17.71 4.21 -1.97
CA ASP A 25 -17.87 5.49 -1.29
C ASP A 25 -16.72 5.76 -0.31
N ALA A 26 -16.29 7.02 -0.24
CA ALA A 26 -15.16 7.42 0.62
C ALA A 26 -15.34 6.99 2.09
N SER A 27 -16.57 7.01 2.61
CA SER A 27 -16.87 6.58 3.99
C SER A 27 -16.61 5.09 4.21
N GLN A 28 -16.94 4.25 3.23
CA GLN A 28 -16.68 2.81 3.26
C GLN A 28 -15.18 2.55 3.12
N ILE A 29 -14.48 3.27 2.24
CA ILE A 29 -13.01 3.18 2.13
C ILE A 29 -12.35 3.49 3.48
N ILE A 30 -12.75 4.57 4.15
CA ILE A 30 -12.22 4.94 5.46
C ILE A 30 -12.45 3.82 6.48
N HIS A 31 -13.65 3.23 6.50
CA HIS A 31 -14.00 2.17 7.43
C HIS A 31 -13.18 0.90 7.21
N ILE A 32 -13.13 0.41 5.96
CA ILE A 32 -12.42 -0.83 5.61
C ILE A 32 -10.91 -0.66 5.81
N SER A 33 -10.33 0.46 5.36
CA SER A 33 -8.91 0.74 5.59
C SER A 33 -8.58 0.73 7.10
N LEU A 34 -9.44 1.33 7.93
CA LEU A 34 -9.23 1.36 9.39
C LEU A 34 -9.21 -0.06 9.98
N GLU A 35 -10.13 -0.93 9.55
CA GLU A 35 -10.18 -2.32 9.97
C GLU A 35 -8.93 -3.09 9.54
N ILE A 36 -8.50 -2.95 8.28
CA ILE A 36 -7.30 -3.63 7.76
C ILE A 36 -6.08 -3.25 8.58
N PHE A 37 -5.85 -1.96 8.84
CA PHE A 37 -4.72 -1.53 9.67
C PHE A 37 -4.82 -2.11 11.09
N LEU A 38 -5.95 -1.96 11.77
CA LEU A 38 -6.10 -2.42 13.16
C LEU A 38 -5.98 -3.96 13.32
N GLN A 39 -6.27 -4.73 12.28
CA GLN A 39 -6.07 -6.18 12.27
C GLN A 39 -4.59 -6.59 12.15
N ASN A 40 -3.75 -5.73 11.56
CA ASN A 40 -2.36 -6.08 11.19
C ASN A 40 -1.31 -5.37 12.05
N ILE A 41 -1.67 -4.24 12.68
CA ILE A 41 -0.74 -3.42 13.47
C ILE A 41 -1.38 -2.90 14.76
N GLN A 42 -0.54 -2.67 15.76
CA GLN A 42 -0.91 -1.98 17.00
C GLN A 42 -0.64 -0.49 16.85
N ILE A 43 -1.70 0.31 16.86
CA ILE A 43 -1.64 1.77 16.67
C ILE A 43 -2.85 2.43 17.32
N ASP A 44 -2.73 3.70 17.69
CA ASP A 44 -3.84 4.47 18.22
C ASP A 44 -4.94 4.61 17.15
N LYS A 45 -6.14 4.10 17.47
CA LYS A 45 -7.27 4.03 16.54
C LYS A 45 -7.74 5.40 16.08
N ASP A 46 -7.78 6.38 16.98
CA ASP A 46 -8.31 7.71 16.66
C ASP A 46 -7.33 8.50 15.80
N GLN A 47 -6.04 8.38 16.07
CA GLN A 47 -4.97 8.95 15.26
C GLN A 47 -4.90 8.30 13.88
N LEU A 48 -5.03 6.97 13.82
CA LEU A 48 -5.11 6.24 12.55
C LEU A 48 -6.35 6.64 11.73
N LYS A 49 -7.52 6.78 12.36
CA LYS A 49 -8.73 7.21 11.67
C LYS A 49 -8.55 8.60 11.05
N LYS A 50 -7.96 9.56 11.78
CA LYS A 50 -7.64 10.90 11.25
C LYS A 50 -6.67 10.82 10.06
N TYR A 51 -5.68 9.94 10.15
CA TYR A 51 -4.72 9.71 9.08
C TYR A 51 -5.37 9.15 7.81
N ILE A 52 -6.26 8.16 7.95
CA ILE A 52 -6.98 7.56 6.83
C ILE A 52 -7.95 8.55 6.18
N ILE A 53 -8.65 9.37 6.98
CA ILE A 53 -9.50 10.45 6.44
C ILE A 53 -8.66 11.42 5.60
N PHE A 54 -7.48 11.82 6.09
CA PHE A 54 -6.55 12.64 5.32
C PHE A 54 -6.16 11.96 4.01
N ALA A 55 -5.73 10.70 4.07
CA ALA A 55 -5.31 9.92 2.90
C ALA A 55 -6.40 9.85 1.82
N VAL A 56 -7.61 9.44 2.19
CA VAL A 56 -8.74 9.31 1.26
C VAL A 56 -9.09 10.67 0.63
N GLY A 57 -9.02 11.76 1.40
CA GLY A 57 -9.28 13.11 0.90
C GLY A 57 -8.21 13.66 -0.06
N HIS A 58 -7.04 13.02 -0.16
CA HIS A 58 -5.94 13.44 -1.05
C HIS A 58 -5.76 12.54 -2.28
N TYR A 59 -6.61 11.53 -2.43
CA TYR A 59 -6.73 10.82 -3.70
C TYR A 59 -7.60 11.62 -4.65
N ASN A 60 -7.13 11.81 -5.88
CA ASN A 60 -7.90 12.47 -6.92
C ASN A 60 -9.01 11.54 -7.43
N ASN A 61 -10.15 12.13 -7.83
CA ASN A 61 -11.24 11.39 -8.44
C ASN A 61 -10.95 11.12 -9.93
N ILE A 62 -10.04 10.18 -10.18
CA ILE A 62 -9.64 9.74 -11.52
C ILE A 62 -10.02 8.26 -11.75
N PRO A 63 -10.13 7.79 -13.00
CA PRO A 63 -10.73 6.48 -13.28
C PRO A 63 -10.05 5.27 -12.60
N TYR A 64 -8.74 5.33 -12.35
CA TYR A 64 -7.99 4.21 -11.79
C TYR A 64 -7.18 4.55 -10.54
N HIS A 65 -6.19 5.45 -10.61
CA HIS A 65 -5.32 5.81 -9.46
C HIS A 65 -6.04 6.70 -8.41
N ASN A 66 -7.12 6.17 -7.84
CA ASN A 66 -7.99 6.81 -6.86
C ASN A 66 -7.95 6.04 -5.53
N ALA A 67 -8.72 6.49 -4.53
CA ALA A 67 -8.74 5.89 -3.20
C ALA A 67 -9.22 4.43 -3.19
N THR A 68 -10.04 4.03 -4.17
CA THR A 68 -10.48 2.65 -4.31
C THR A 68 -9.27 1.78 -4.69
N HIS A 69 -8.49 2.17 -5.70
CA HIS A 69 -7.24 1.46 -6.03
C HIS A 69 -6.26 1.41 -4.84
N GLY A 70 -6.10 2.51 -4.10
CA GLY A 70 -5.33 2.52 -2.86
C GLY A 70 -5.81 1.46 -1.85
N LEU A 71 -7.12 1.34 -1.64
CA LEU A 71 -7.72 0.31 -0.78
C LEU A 71 -7.41 -1.11 -1.28
N ASN A 72 -7.47 -1.35 -2.60
CA ASN A 72 -7.21 -2.67 -3.18
C ASN A 72 -5.78 -3.13 -2.92
N VAL A 73 -4.83 -2.19 -3.07
CA VAL A 73 -3.42 -2.45 -2.80
C VAL A 73 -3.16 -2.59 -1.30
N LEU A 74 -3.83 -1.82 -0.43
CA LEU A 74 -3.80 -2.02 1.02
C LEU A 74 -4.28 -3.42 1.42
N TYR A 75 -5.42 -3.86 0.89
CA TYR A 75 -5.98 -5.19 1.16
C TYR A 75 -5.01 -6.28 0.69
N SER A 76 -4.50 -6.17 -0.53
CA SER A 76 -3.50 -7.10 -1.09
C SER A 76 -2.22 -7.14 -0.24
N GLY A 77 -1.72 -5.98 0.20
CA GLY A 77 -0.59 -5.86 1.11
C GLY A 77 -0.83 -6.58 2.44
N SER A 78 -2.02 -6.47 3.01
CA SER A 78 -2.37 -7.17 4.26
C SER A 78 -2.33 -8.69 4.11
N ILE A 79 -2.71 -9.21 2.94
CA ILE A 79 -2.60 -10.63 2.61
C ILE A 79 -1.12 -11.02 2.49
N PHE A 80 -0.31 -10.24 1.77
CA PHE A 80 1.13 -10.48 1.65
C PHE A 80 1.84 -10.50 3.00
N LEU A 81 1.47 -9.65 3.96
CA LEU A 81 2.04 -9.69 5.31
C LEU A 81 1.87 -11.05 5.99
N LYS A 82 0.77 -11.77 5.74
CA LYS A 82 0.57 -13.14 6.27
C LYS A 82 1.61 -14.11 5.71
N TYR A 83 1.92 -14.02 4.42
CA TYR A 83 2.96 -14.83 3.76
C TYR A 83 4.39 -14.41 4.16
N LEU A 84 4.58 -13.15 4.52
CA LEU A 84 5.85 -12.61 5.02
C LEU A 84 6.07 -12.86 6.52
N SER A 85 5.14 -13.53 7.21
CA SER A 85 5.21 -13.79 8.66
C SER A 85 6.53 -14.46 9.08
N ARG A 86 7.12 -15.32 8.24
CA ARG A 86 8.42 -15.96 8.47
C ARG A 86 9.59 -14.99 8.68
N TYR A 87 9.46 -13.75 8.22
CA TYR A 87 10.50 -12.72 8.35
C TYR A 87 10.40 -11.92 9.65
N ASN A 88 9.43 -12.22 10.53
CA ASN A 88 9.26 -11.58 11.84
C ASN A 88 9.28 -10.04 11.80
N LEU A 89 8.65 -9.45 10.78
CA LEU A 89 8.57 -7.99 10.63
C LEU A 89 7.96 -7.34 11.89
N ASP A 90 8.62 -6.31 12.40
CA ASP A 90 8.13 -5.58 13.56
C ASP A 90 6.89 -4.73 13.22
N ASN A 91 6.23 -4.21 14.26
CA ASN A 91 5.00 -3.42 14.11
C ASN A 91 5.22 -2.16 13.25
N GLN A 92 6.42 -1.58 13.32
CA GLN A 92 6.78 -0.37 12.60
C GLN A 92 6.93 -0.61 11.10
N THR A 93 7.65 -1.65 10.73
CA THR A 93 7.85 -2.08 9.34
C THR A 93 6.52 -2.46 8.70
N LYS A 94 5.66 -3.20 9.42
CA LYS A 94 4.31 -3.51 8.96
C LYS A 94 3.46 -2.26 8.72
N PHE A 95 3.51 -1.28 9.63
CA PHE A 95 2.78 -0.03 9.46
C PHE A 95 3.26 0.75 8.25
N ILE A 96 4.58 0.87 8.06
CA ILE A 96 5.17 1.54 6.89
C ILE A 96 4.78 0.82 5.61
N PHE A 97 4.90 -0.51 5.57
CA PHE A 97 4.54 -1.30 4.40
C PHE A 97 3.08 -1.09 3.99
N LEU A 98 2.14 -1.22 4.93
CA LEU A 98 0.71 -0.99 4.65
C LEU A 98 0.41 0.47 4.29
N THR A 99 1.12 1.43 4.89
CA THR A 99 1.02 2.84 4.52
C THR A 99 1.47 3.06 3.08
N CYS A 100 2.61 2.49 2.67
CA CYS A 100 3.09 2.55 1.30
C CYS A 100 2.09 1.88 0.34
N CYS A 101 1.55 0.70 0.68
CA CYS A 101 0.49 0.07 -0.12
C CYS A 101 -0.72 1.00 -0.31
N PHE A 102 -1.21 1.60 0.77
CA PHE A 102 -2.41 2.43 0.72
C PHE A 102 -2.19 3.77 0.02
N LEU A 103 -0.96 4.30 0.02
CA LEU A 103 -0.63 5.64 -0.48
C LEU A 103 0.28 5.67 -1.71
N HIS A 104 0.59 4.52 -2.32
CA HIS A 104 1.57 4.47 -3.41
C HIS A 104 1.22 5.31 -4.63
N ASP A 105 -0.06 5.68 -4.78
CA ASP A 105 -0.60 6.53 -5.85
C ASP A 105 -1.32 7.78 -5.31
N ILE A 106 -1.02 8.21 -4.07
CA ILE A 106 -1.67 9.37 -3.46
C ILE A 106 -1.47 10.63 -4.31
N ASN A 107 -2.53 11.40 -4.53
CA ASN A 107 -2.51 12.62 -5.33
C ASN A 107 -1.94 12.43 -6.76
N HIS A 108 -2.17 11.25 -7.35
CA HIS A 108 -1.84 10.99 -8.74
C HIS A 108 -2.70 11.88 -9.67
N PRO A 109 -2.12 12.65 -10.62
CA PRO A 109 -2.85 13.62 -11.45
C PRO A 109 -3.61 13.00 -12.62
N GLY A 110 -3.27 11.76 -13.01
CA GLY A 110 -3.86 11.07 -14.15
C GLY A 110 -2.98 11.16 -15.40
N LEU A 111 -3.55 10.85 -16.57
CA LEU A 111 -2.81 10.72 -17.84
C LEU A 111 -2.36 12.07 -18.45
N THR A 112 -2.62 13.21 -17.81
CA THR A 112 -2.58 14.49 -18.52
C THR A 112 -1.20 15.15 -18.65
N GLU A 113 -0.14 14.83 -17.89
CA GLU A 113 1.09 15.66 -17.98
C GLU A 113 2.48 15.02 -17.81
N TYR A 114 2.65 13.70 -17.58
CA TYR A 114 4.00 13.17 -17.27
C TYR A 114 4.29 11.79 -17.89
N LYS A 115 5.56 11.58 -18.27
CA LYS A 115 6.04 10.37 -18.98
C LYS A 115 6.34 9.25 -17.98
N SER A 116 5.83 8.05 -18.23
CA SER A 116 6.08 6.84 -17.43
C SER A 116 7.53 6.33 -17.45
N SER A 117 8.46 7.04 -18.10
CA SER A 117 9.88 6.68 -18.21
C SER A 117 10.76 7.30 -17.12
N THR A 118 10.19 8.09 -16.20
CA THR A 118 10.89 8.72 -15.08
C THR A 118 10.29 8.26 -13.75
N LEU A 119 10.96 8.56 -12.64
CA LEU A 119 10.52 8.28 -11.27
C LEU A 119 9.81 9.48 -10.62
N ASP A 120 9.42 10.48 -11.41
CA ASP A 120 8.94 11.76 -10.88
C ASP A 120 7.62 11.58 -10.08
N PHE A 121 6.75 10.67 -10.52
CA PHE A 121 5.53 10.31 -9.80
C PHE A 121 5.82 9.69 -8.44
N GLU A 122 6.72 8.71 -8.42
CA GLU A 122 7.04 8.01 -7.19
C GLU A 122 7.73 8.94 -6.19
N TYR A 123 8.60 9.86 -6.64
CA TYR A 123 9.16 10.88 -5.75
C TYR A 123 8.11 11.85 -5.22
N HIS A 124 7.12 12.22 -6.04
CA HIS A 124 5.97 13.01 -5.58
C HIS A 124 5.16 12.25 -4.53
N HIS A 125 4.85 10.97 -4.75
CA HIS A 125 4.14 10.13 -3.78
C HIS A 125 4.96 9.96 -2.48
N VAL A 126 6.27 9.73 -2.56
CA VAL A 126 7.18 9.67 -1.40
C VAL A 126 7.08 10.95 -0.58
N LYS A 127 7.07 12.12 -1.22
CA LYS A 127 6.92 13.40 -0.53
C LYS A 127 5.60 13.45 0.24
N TYR A 128 4.48 13.09 -0.38
CA TYR A 128 3.17 13.05 0.29
C TYR A 128 3.14 12.07 1.46
N VAL A 129 3.68 10.87 1.29
CA VAL A 129 3.76 9.86 2.36
C VAL A 129 4.59 10.39 3.52
N LYS A 130 5.77 10.95 3.26
CA LYS A 130 6.65 11.55 4.27
C LYS A 130 5.98 12.69 5.03
N GLU A 131 5.39 13.64 4.33
CA GLU A 131 4.74 14.81 4.95
C GLU A 131 3.54 14.39 5.81
N SER A 132 2.76 13.43 5.32
CA SER A 132 1.62 12.88 6.05
C SER A 132 2.06 12.12 7.31
N LEU A 133 3.10 11.28 7.22
CA LEU A 133 3.65 10.57 8.37
C LEU A 133 4.30 11.53 9.37
N LEU A 134 4.99 12.57 8.93
CA LEU A 134 5.53 13.59 9.83
C LEU A 134 4.43 14.29 10.64
N ARG A 135 3.29 14.57 9.99
CA ARG A 135 2.15 15.23 10.62
C ARG A 135 1.41 14.35 11.63
N TYR A 136 1.11 13.11 11.25
CA TYR A 136 0.26 12.24 12.06
C TYR A 136 1.04 11.26 12.93
N PHE A 137 2.27 10.91 12.56
CA PHE A 137 3.04 9.83 13.16
C PHE A 137 4.55 10.17 13.19
N PRO A 138 4.97 11.31 13.76
CA PRO A 138 6.34 11.82 13.64
C PRO A 138 7.41 10.85 14.14
N LYS A 139 7.08 9.99 15.12
CA LYS A 139 7.99 8.95 15.63
C LYS A 139 8.44 7.93 14.57
N TYR A 140 7.70 7.82 13.46
CA TYR A 140 8.03 6.92 12.35
C TYR A 140 8.90 7.60 11.29
N ILE A 141 9.26 8.88 11.45
CA ILE A 141 10.20 9.58 10.56
C ILE A 141 11.62 9.41 11.11
N THR A 142 12.25 8.31 10.71
CA THR A 142 13.68 8.02 10.93
C THR A 142 14.37 7.84 9.58
N ASP A 143 15.69 7.99 9.52
CA ASP A 143 16.44 7.81 8.26
C ASP A 143 16.18 6.42 7.65
N GLN A 144 16.17 5.38 8.48
CA GLN A 144 15.89 4.01 8.03
C GLN A 144 14.48 3.85 7.46
N ASN A 145 13.47 4.44 8.11
CA ASN A 145 12.09 4.37 7.62
C ASN A 145 11.90 5.19 6.34
N LEU A 146 12.57 6.33 6.22
CA LEU A 146 12.52 7.15 5.01
C LEU A 146 13.14 6.42 3.82
N LEU A 147 14.24 5.69 4.03
CA LEU A 147 14.82 4.81 3.01
C LEU A 147 13.82 3.72 2.61
N LEU A 148 13.22 3.03 3.58
CA LEU A 148 12.22 1.98 3.30
C LEU A 148 11.01 2.52 2.53
N ILE A 149 10.46 3.67 2.93
CA ILE A 149 9.34 4.33 2.23
C ILE A 149 9.74 4.65 0.79
N THR A 150 10.93 5.22 0.62
CA THR A 150 11.43 5.58 -0.71
C THR A 150 11.57 4.34 -1.58
N ASP A 151 12.22 3.30 -1.09
CA ASP A 151 12.43 2.06 -1.84
C ASP A 151 11.11 1.39 -2.22
N LEU A 152 10.15 1.29 -1.29
CA LEU A 152 8.85 0.67 -1.55
C LEU A 152 8.06 1.41 -2.63
N ILE A 153 8.02 2.75 -2.56
CA ILE A 153 7.25 3.57 -3.50
C ILE A 153 7.96 3.65 -4.86
N LEU A 154 9.28 3.86 -4.91
CA LEU A 154 10.03 3.84 -6.17
C LEU A 154 9.91 2.48 -6.88
N SER A 155 9.78 1.39 -6.12
CA SER A 155 9.61 0.03 -6.66
C SER A 155 8.25 -0.22 -7.32
N THR A 156 7.26 0.66 -7.16
CA THR A 156 5.98 0.53 -7.87
C THR A 156 6.07 0.99 -9.32
N ASN A 157 7.11 1.72 -9.69
CA ASN A 157 7.32 2.12 -11.08
C ASN A 157 7.71 0.92 -11.94
N LEU A 158 7.00 0.71 -13.05
CA LEU A 158 7.23 -0.41 -13.95
C LEU A 158 8.61 -0.42 -14.62
N ILE A 159 9.32 0.72 -14.69
CA ILE A 159 10.71 0.74 -15.17
C ILE A 159 11.64 -0.10 -14.27
N MET A 160 11.28 -0.27 -13.00
CA MET A 160 12.03 -1.04 -12.03
C MET A 160 11.73 -2.54 -12.10
N HIS A 161 10.69 -2.96 -12.83
CA HIS A 161 10.17 -4.32 -12.81
C HIS A 161 11.25 -5.37 -13.11
N GLU A 162 11.94 -5.25 -14.24
CA GLU A 162 12.98 -6.21 -14.66
C GLU A 162 14.13 -6.27 -13.66
N LYS A 163 14.53 -5.13 -13.10
CA LYS A 163 15.57 -5.06 -12.08
C LYS A 163 15.15 -5.82 -10.82
N ILE A 164 13.95 -5.53 -10.30
CA ILE A 164 13.42 -6.16 -9.08
C ILE A 164 13.30 -7.67 -9.26
N ILE A 165 12.75 -8.13 -10.38
CA ILE A 165 12.60 -9.56 -10.66
C ILE A 165 13.97 -10.25 -10.79
N SER A 166 14.95 -9.60 -11.42
CA SER A 166 16.32 -10.13 -11.55
C SER A 166 17.01 -10.28 -10.20
N GLU A 167 16.93 -9.25 -9.34
CA GLU A 167 17.47 -9.28 -7.98
C GLU A 167 16.78 -10.33 -7.11
N PHE A 168 15.45 -10.41 -7.17
CA PHE A 168 14.67 -11.43 -6.46
C PHE A 168 15.07 -12.85 -6.86
N LYS A 169 15.21 -13.12 -8.17
CA LYS A 169 15.66 -14.44 -8.67
C LYS A 169 17.07 -14.82 -8.22
N LYS A 170 17.98 -13.84 -8.09
CA LYS A 170 19.34 -14.10 -7.57
C LYS A 170 19.30 -14.51 -6.10
N ASN A 171 18.43 -13.86 -5.32
CA ASN A 171 18.31 -14.11 -3.88
C ASN A 171 17.53 -15.40 -3.54
N ILE A 172 16.59 -15.83 -4.38
CA ILE A 172 15.89 -17.12 -4.19
C ILE A 172 16.85 -18.31 -4.35
N LYS A 173 17.84 -18.23 -5.24
CA LYS A 173 18.80 -19.34 -5.45
C LYS A 173 19.72 -19.62 -4.25
N LEU A 174 19.63 -18.82 -3.19
CA LEU A 174 20.43 -18.94 -1.97
C LEU A 174 19.64 -19.56 -0.80
N TYR A 175 18.38 -19.93 -1.02
CA TYR A 175 17.53 -20.67 -0.08
C TYR A 175 17.08 -22.01 -0.67
#